data_AF-A0A1L8MBL3-F1
#
_entry.id   AF-A0A1L8MBL3-F1
#
_cell.length_a   1.000
_cell.length_b   1.000
_cell.length_c   1.000
_cell.angle_alpha   90.00
_cell.angle_beta   90.00
_cell.angle_gamma   90.00
#
_symmetry.space_group_name_H-M   'P 1'
#
loop_
_entity.id
_entity.type
_entity.pdbx_description
1 polymer ?
#
loop_
_entity_poly.entity_id
_entity_poly.type
_entity_poly.pdbx_seq_one_letter_code
_entity_poly.pdbx_strand_id
1 'polypeptide(L)'
;MKPTQLAAAVLLATGSVSAIAATYSITPVPLQDKAQISFARSIDNSGKMLASVQSEYNQPVDLEKLENDTIFFSSFGSSLESEDDVRQGVFSDVDYTTIIGFIRDNRNGITGQKLGIYRTYITDTVNAELVPGLDQITDQFDDYTQSVQALGRDSINGDYIVGDSSALVITDVYEREDGEVFNYTYPTSAEQAFVQASGETKLLPPVDSTAGGLGSARAVNNNLQVAGFSTVSFQDDVTNALDTCADEETRGATSEGRCLFSVYNGTFTLPRISQSFINTSLVNSSSFFSQSSVPNFVLLSQVNATIWQLDVNGNVIDTQTYAPLVDIQEDDTAYYFSAAYDINDQGIAVGESLTGDLRRIVRPAVGSGVNESERVATVFRDGETTELLNRDDNLSSQAIAINDNNWITGSVLRSTSGVARERMFVMNLDTQELKFPEGFFKSAGVSVNAINNNNIVVGKAESEVTSETSRQTSAFMYNIESEAFVDLNDLVACDSEYTLVEAVDINDNNEIIANARIKSTSKYVTGVDFINSNGETVEIDTVVAVKLDPIANGEVEQCEIPEDERPFERSGAAMSWFSGALLAGLALFRRRRNVSK
;
A
#
# COMPACT_ATOMS: atom_id res chain seq x y z
N MET A 1 5.96 67.58 34.38
CA MET A 1 5.82 66.26 33.73
C MET A 1 5.30 65.31 34.79
N LYS A 2 4.04 64.89 34.67
CA LYS A 2 3.33 64.02 35.61
C LYS A 2 3.29 62.60 35.01
N PRO A 3 3.53 61.55 35.79
CA PRO A 3 3.35 60.18 35.30
C PRO A 3 1.85 59.87 35.26
N THR A 4 1.35 59.55 34.07
CA THR A 4 -0.03 59.06 33.88
C THR A 4 -0.10 57.59 34.28
N GLN A 5 -0.93 57.32 35.28
CA GLN A 5 -1.43 56.01 35.65
C GLN A 5 -2.07 55.33 34.44
N LEU A 6 -1.64 54.10 34.12
CA LEU A 6 -2.45 53.16 33.36
C LEU A 6 -2.79 51.99 34.27
N ALA A 7 -4.10 51.84 34.46
CA ALA A 7 -4.72 50.91 35.36
C ALA A 7 -4.50 49.46 34.91
N ALA A 8 -4.31 48.60 35.91
CA ALA A 8 -4.36 47.16 35.77
C ALA A 8 -5.74 46.71 35.27
N ALA A 9 -5.72 45.87 34.24
CA ALA A 9 -6.79 44.91 33.97
C ALA A 9 -6.14 43.53 33.90
N VAL A 10 -5.92 42.96 35.10
CA VAL A 10 -5.70 41.51 35.25
C VAL A 10 -7.05 40.85 34.98
N LEU A 11 -7.30 40.51 33.73
CA LEU A 11 -8.32 39.53 33.38
C LEU A 11 -7.71 38.15 33.63
N LEU A 12 -7.81 37.72 34.88
CA LEU A 12 -7.89 36.30 35.23
C LEU A 12 -9.17 35.75 34.58
N ALA A 13 -9.08 35.45 33.29
CA ALA A 13 -9.95 34.45 32.71
C ALA A 13 -9.41 33.10 33.20
N THR A 14 -10.01 32.61 34.28
CA THR A 14 -10.17 31.18 34.50
C THR A 14 -10.92 30.64 33.28
N GLY A 15 -10.18 30.43 32.20
CA GLY A 15 -10.61 29.51 31.15
C GLY A 15 -10.66 28.16 31.82
N SER A 16 -11.87 27.71 32.11
CA SER A 16 -12.17 26.31 32.29
C SER A 16 -11.42 25.57 31.20
N VAL A 17 -10.43 24.77 31.58
CA VAL A 17 -9.84 23.81 30.67
C VAL A 17 -11.00 22.89 30.31
N SER A 18 -11.60 23.09 29.13
CA SER A 18 -12.45 22.07 28.54
C SER A 18 -11.62 20.80 28.57
N ALA A 19 -12.13 19.76 29.23
CA ALA A 19 -11.45 18.49 29.34
C ALA A 19 -10.93 18.07 27.96
N ILE A 20 -9.67 17.69 27.86
CA ILE A 20 -9.15 17.07 26.64
C ILE A 20 -9.84 15.71 26.56
N ALA A 21 -10.92 15.64 25.78
CA ALA A 21 -11.67 14.41 25.54
C ALA A 21 -11.29 13.91 24.15
N ALA A 22 -10.26 13.07 24.10
CA ALA A 22 -9.86 12.20 23.01
C ALA A 22 -8.68 11.36 23.53
N THR A 23 -8.50 10.14 23.03
CA THR A 23 -7.33 9.30 23.35
C THR A 23 -6.17 9.55 22.40
N TYR A 24 -6.45 9.99 21.17
CA TYR A 24 -5.47 10.37 20.16
C TYR A 24 -5.76 11.77 19.59
N SER A 25 -4.71 12.53 19.30
CA SER A 25 -4.78 13.73 18.46
C SER A 25 -4.34 13.41 17.04
N ILE A 26 -4.96 14.07 16.05
CA ILE A 26 -4.63 13.91 14.63
C ILE A 26 -3.79 15.11 14.16
N THR A 27 -2.65 14.83 13.53
CA THR A 27 -1.80 15.81 12.86
C THR A 27 -1.66 15.43 11.38
N PRO A 28 -2.08 16.27 10.41
CA PRO A 28 -1.91 15.95 8.99
C PRO A 28 -0.42 15.95 8.59
N VAL A 29 -0.06 15.03 7.70
CA VAL A 29 1.28 15.01 7.09
C VAL A 29 1.40 16.17 6.07
N PRO A 30 2.48 16.97 6.07
CA PRO A 30 2.60 18.22 5.29
C PRO A 30 2.91 17.97 3.81
N LEU A 31 1.95 17.39 3.08
CA LEU A 31 2.08 17.04 1.65
C LEU A 31 0.93 17.58 0.78
N GLN A 32 -0.06 18.26 1.37
CA GLN A 32 -1.25 18.75 0.65
C GLN A 32 -0.93 19.87 -0.36
N ASP A 33 0.19 20.56 -0.20
CA ASP A 33 0.71 21.56 -1.13
C ASP A 33 1.65 20.96 -2.18
N LYS A 34 2.06 19.69 -2.02
CA LYS A 34 2.95 18.99 -2.95
C LYS A 34 2.19 18.09 -3.93
N ALA A 35 1.06 17.52 -3.52
CA ALA A 35 0.30 16.60 -4.36
C ALA A 35 -1.19 16.55 -4.01
N GLN A 36 -1.99 16.03 -4.95
CA GLN A 36 -3.44 15.86 -4.76
C GLN A 36 -3.79 14.79 -3.72
N ILE A 37 -2.98 13.73 -3.65
CA ILE A 37 -3.23 12.58 -2.78
C ILE A 37 -1.93 12.19 -2.09
N SER A 38 -2.02 11.89 -0.78
CA SER A 38 -0.91 11.34 -0.01
C SER A 38 -1.36 10.08 0.72
N PHE A 39 -0.44 9.11 0.79
CA PHE A 39 -0.66 7.82 1.43
C PHE A 39 0.44 7.57 2.45
N ALA A 40 0.04 7.19 3.67
CA ALA A 40 0.95 6.74 4.72
C ALA A 40 1.74 5.50 4.26
N ARG A 41 3.01 5.38 4.70
CA ARG A 41 3.88 4.23 4.41
C ARG A 41 4.46 3.61 5.67
N SER A 42 5.18 4.37 6.47
CA SER A 42 5.79 3.88 7.73
C SER A 42 6.00 5.03 8.73
N ILE A 43 6.19 4.67 10.00
CA ILE A 43 6.60 5.55 11.09
C ILE A 43 7.65 4.85 11.95
N ASP A 44 8.82 5.46 12.08
CA ASP A 44 9.89 4.90 12.90
C ASP A 44 9.82 5.33 14.36
N ASN A 45 10.67 4.73 15.20
CA ASN A 45 10.75 5.02 16.64
C ASN A 45 11.27 6.43 16.98
N SER A 46 11.82 7.17 16.00
CA SER A 46 12.18 8.58 16.15
C SER A 46 11.02 9.53 15.83
N GLY A 47 9.89 9.00 15.35
CA GLY A 47 8.72 9.76 14.92
C GLY A 47 8.84 10.30 13.49
N LYS A 48 9.88 9.88 12.74
CA LYS A 48 9.99 10.17 11.31
C LYS A 48 9.06 9.24 10.55
N MET A 49 8.42 9.79 9.53
CA MET A 49 7.42 9.10 8.75
C MET A 49 7.79 9.10 7.28
N LEU A 50 7.45 8.01 6.59
CA LEU A 50 7.40 7.97 5.15
C LEU A 50 5.95 8.09 4.69
N ALA A 51 5.73 8.93 3.68
CA ALA A 51 4.45 9.02 2.98
C ALA A 51 4.70 9.14 1.48
N SER A 52 3.93 8.40 0.68
CA SER A 52 4.01 8.49 -0.77
C SER A 52 2.92 9.40 -1.30
N VAL A 53 3.25 10.20 -2.29
CA VAL A 53 2.29 11.04 -3.01
C VAL A 53 1.91 10.44 -4.35
N GLN A 54 0.71 10.80 -4.82
CA GLN A 54 0.26 10.58 -6.18
C GLN A 54 -0.24 11.90 -6.76
N SER A 55 0.02 12.11 -8.06
CA SER A 55 -0.35 13.34 -8.77
C SER A 55 0.26 14.58 -8.12
N GLU A 56 1.59 14.65 -8.11
CA GLU A 56 2.31 15.85 -7.67
C GLU A 56 1.91 17.07 -8.50
N TYR A 57 1.95 18.23 -7.85
CA TYR A 57 1.77 19.51 -8.49
C TYR A 57 3.06 19.93 -9.19
N ASN A 58 2.94 20.69 -10.28
CA ASN A 58 4.08 21.30 -10.97
C ASN A 58 5.17 20.31 -11.47
N GLN A 59 4.75 19.10 -11.90
CA GLN A 59 5.64 18.14 -12.57
C GLN A 59 6.35 18.73 -13.81
N PRO A 60 7.62 18.38 -14.06
CA PRO A 60 8.36 18.93 -15.20
C PRO A 60 7.76 18.49 -16.53
N VAL A 61 7.84 19.35 -17.54
CA VAL A 61 7.42 19.06 -18.92
C VAL A 61 8.63 19.17 -19.84
N ASP A 62 8.96 18.06 -20.50
CA ASP A 62 9.93 18.02 -21.59
C ASP A 62 9.22 18.42 -22.89
N LEU A 63 9.29 19.72 -23.21
CA LEU A 63 8.66 20.29 -24.40
C LEU A 63 9.20 19.72 -25.70
N GLU A 64 10.50 19.45 -25.76
CA GLU A 64 11.13 18.92 -26.96
C GLU A 64 10.58 17.52 -27.25
N LYS A 65 10.48 16.65 -26.24
CA LYS A 65 9.85 15.34 -26.39
C LYS A 65 8.36 15.45 -26.68
N LEU A 66 7.66 16.36 -26.01
CA LEU A 66 6.22 16.56 -26.24
C LEU A 66 5.94 16.95 -27.71
N GLU A 67 6.78 17.82 -28.28
CA GLU A 67 6.66 18.29 -29.66
C GLU A 67 7.11 17.26 -30.70
N ASN A 68 8.28 16.64 -30.49
CA ASN A 68 8.95 15.84 -31.51
C ASN A 68 8.66 14.34 -31.42
N ASP A 69 8.42 13.83 -30.21
CA ASP A 69 8.32 12.39 -29.96
C ASP A 69 6.88 11.91 -29.77
N THR A 70 5.90 12.81 -29.81
CA THR A 70 4.49 12.49 -29.54
C THR A 70 3.52 13.12 -30.52
N ILE A 71 2.27 12.66 -30.49
CA ILE A 71 1.17 13.22 -31.29
C ILE A 71 0.43 14.35 -30.58
N PHE A 72 0.91 14.85 -29.43
CA PHE A 72 0.18 15.75 -28.56
C PHE A 72 -0.42 16.95 -29.31
N PHE A 73 0.40 17.75 -29.97
CA PHE A 73 -0.09 18.95 -30.67
C PHE A 73 -1.05 18.62 -31.82
N SER A 74 -0.84 17.51 -32.53
CA SER A 74 -1.76 17.08 -33.59
C SER A 74 -3.14 16.67 -33.07
N SER A 75 -3.21 16.22 -31.81
CA SER A 75 -4.42 15.71 -31.18
C SER A 75 -5.13 16.77 -30.32
N PHE A 76 -4.36 17.63 -29.64
CA PHE A 76 -4.86 18.58 -28.65
C PHE A 76 -4.64 20.04 -29.01
N GLY A 77 -3.81 20.38 -30.02
CA GLY A 77 -3.44 21.77 -30.33
C GLY A 77 -4.64 22.70 -30.53
N SER A 78 -5.68 22.24 -31.23
CA SER A 78 -6.91 23.02 -31.44
C SER A 78 -7.79 23.19 -30.20
N SER A 79 -7.56 22.42 -29.13
CA SER A 79 -8.28 22.50 -27.86
C SER A 79 -7.52 23.23 -26.75
N LEU A 80 -6.26 23.60 -26.99
CA LEU A 80 -5.48 24.40 -26.05
C LEU A 80 -6.01 25.84 -26.03
N GLU A 81 -5.89 26.50 -24.88
CA GLU A 81 -6.16 27.93 -24.76
C GLU A 81 -5.19 28.75 -25.62
N SER A 82 -3.92 28.32 -25.71
CA SER A 82 -2.93 28.90 -26.61
C SER A 82 -1.84 27.89 -27.01
N GLU A 83 -1.94 27.32 -28.22
CA GLU A 83 -0.90 26.43 -28.74
C GLU A 83 0.47 27.11 -28.85
N ASP A 84 0.51 28.38 -29.26
CA ASP A 84 1.75 29.16 -29.41
C ASP A 84 2.45 29.39 -28.07
N ASP A 85 1.70 29.62 -26.99
CA ASP A 85 2.26 29.79 -25.64
C ASP A 85 2.78 28.44 -25.11
N VAL A 86 2.04 27.36 -25.32
CA VAL A 86 2.46 26.01 -24.93
C VAL A 86 3.76 25.62 -25.63
N ARG A 87 3.92 25.90 -26.92
CA ARG A 87 5.18 25.67 -27.66
C ARG A 87 6.35 26.51 -27.14
N GLN A 88 6.07 27.61 -26.45
CA GLN A 88 7.08 28.46 -25.82
C GLN A 88 7.31 28.11 -24.34
N GLY A 89 6.65 27.07 -23.82
CA GLY A 89 6.75 26.64 -22.43
C GLY A 89 5.98 27.52 -21.44
N VAL A 90 5.03 28.30 -21.93
CA VAL A 90 4.13 29.12 -21.11
C VAL A 90 2.79 28.40 -21.05
N PHE A 91 2.46 27.86 -19.87
CA PHE A 91 1.24 27.06 -19.70
C PHE A 91 0.24 27.79 -18.82
N SER A 92 -1.03 27.87 -19.27
CA SER A 92 -2.14 28.14 -18.36
C SER A 92 -2.44 26.91 -17.49
N ASP A 93 -3.21 27.07 -16.42
CA ASP A 93 -3.62 25.96 -15.55
C ASP A 93 -4.37 24.86 -16.33
N VAL A 94 -5.16 25.25 -17.34
CA VAL A 94 -5.96 24.35 -18.18
C VAL A 94 -5.08 23.60 -19.18
N ASP A 95 -4.20 24.31 -19.90
CA ASP A 95 -3.31 23.70 -20.87
C ASP A 95 -2.31 22.76 -20.18
N TYR A 96 -1.76 23.19 -19.05
CA TYR A 96 -0.87 22.37 -18.23
C TYR A 96 -1.56 21.10 -17.73
N THR A 97 -2.82 21.19 -17.29
CA THR A 97 -3.62 20.02 -16.91
C THR A 97 -3.79 19.04 -18.07
N THR A 98 -3.99 19.55 -19.28
CA THR A 98 -4.11 18.73 -20.49
C THR A 98 -2.79 18.04 -20.85
N ILE A 99 -1.66 18.75 -20.75
CA ILE A 99 -0.32 18.22 -21.01
C ILE A 99 0.03 17.08 -20.04
N ILE A 100 -0.11 17.32 -18.74
CA ILE A 100 0.20 16.31 -17.71
C ILE A 100 -0.75 15.11 -17.82
N GLY A 101 -2.04 15.34 -18.11
CA GLY A 101 -3.00 14.27 -18.40
C GLY A 101 -2.53 13.38 -19.56
N PHE A 102 -2.11 13.99 -20.68
CA PHE A 102 -1.59 13.26 -21.82
C PHE A 102 -0.32 12.46 -21.49
N ILE A 103 0.65 13.05 -20.79
CA ILE A 103 1.90 12.36 -20.41
C ILE A 103 1.60 11.13 -19.54
N ARG A 104 0.69 11.28 -18.56
CA ARG A 104 0.28 10.18 -17.67
C ARG A 104 -0.46 9.06 -18.42
N ASP A 105 -1.31 9.41 -19.38
CA ASP A 105 -2.02 8.45 -20.22
C ASP A 105 -1.06 7.72 -21.20
N ASN A 106 -0.03 8.42 -21.68
CA ASN A 106 0.99 7.87 -22.56
C ASN A 106 2.13 7.13 -21.83
N ARG A 107 1.95 6.73 -20.56
CA ARG A 107 2.97 6.02 -19.77
C ARG A 107 3.49 4.75 -20.45
N ASN A 108 2.63 4.03 -21.17
CA ASN A 108 2.98 2.80 -21.89
C ASN A 108 3.45 3.04 -23.35
N GLY A 109 3.46 4.30 -23.81
CA GLY A 109 3.99 4.64 -25.13
C GLY A 109 5.46 4.26 -25.26
N ILE A 110 5.92 3.95 -26.47
CA ILE A 110 7.32 3.59 -26.74
C ILE A 110 8.24 4.81 -26.83
N THR A 111 7.68 6.02 -26.93
CA THR A 111 8.37 7.31 -27.00
C THR A 111 7.72 8.32 -26.04
N GLY A 112 8.34 9.50 -25.90
CA GLY A 112 7.85 10.61 -25.08
C GLY A 112 8.26 10.53 -23.61
N GLN A 113 8.00 11.62 -22.88
CA GLN A 113 8.34 11.72 -21.46
C GLN A 113 7.58 10.69 -20.61
N LYS A 114 8.23 10.19 -19.55
CA LYS A 114 7.64 9.34 -18.52
C LYS A 114 7.69 10.06 -17.18
N LEU A 115 6.63 9.92 -16.40
CA LEU A 115 6.53 10.44 -15.04
C LEU A 115 6.26 9.26 -14.09
N GLY A 116 6.96 9.25 -12.96
CA GLY A 116 6.73 8.31 -11.87
C GLY A 116 5.33 8.48 -11.29
N ILE A 117 4.67 7.36 -10.98
CA ILE A 117 3.29 7.37 -10.47
C ILE A 117 3.28 7.72 -8.97
N TYR A 118 4.25 7.19 -8.24
CA TYR A 118 4.40 7.37 -6.80
C TYR A 118 5.82 7.79 -6.47
N ARG A 119 5.93 8.79 -5.59
CA ARG A 119 7.20 9.24 -5.01
C ARG A 119 7.04 9.35 -3.50
N THR A 120 8.07 9.03 -2.75
CA THR A 120 8.04 9.05 -1.29
C THR A 120 8.70 10.31 -0.75
N TYR A 121 8.12 10.83 0.32
CA TYR A 121 8.68 11.89 1.15
C TYR A 121 8.89 11.38 2.57
N ILE A 122 9.99 11.81 3.19
CA ILE A 122 10.23 11.67 4.63
C ILE A 122 9.80 12.95 5.35
N THR A 123 9.20 12.84 6.52
CA THR A 123 8.64 13.97 7.27
C THR A 123 8.59 13.74 8.77
N ASP A 124 8.56 14.84 9.54
CA ASP A 124 8.34 14.88 10.98
C ASP A 124 7.07 15.67 11.35
N THR A 125 6.09 15.75 10.44
CA THR A 125 4.90 16.64 10.46
C THR A 125 5.16 18.12 10.19
N VAL A 126 6.42 18.57 10.19
CA VAL A 126 6.76 19.98 9.95
C VAL A 126 7.33 20.18 8.55
N ASN A 127 8.36 19.41 8.20
CA ASN A 127 9.01 19.46 6.89
C ASN A 127 8.81 18.15 6.14
N ALA A 128 8.82 18.20 4.81
CA ALA A 128 8.78 17.02 3.96
C ALA A 128 9.89 17.10 2.91
N GLU A 129 10.77 16.10 2.90
CA GLU A 129 11.90 15.98 1.99
C GLU A 129 11.73 14.76 1.09
N LEU A 130 12.10 14.89 -0.18
CA LEU A 130 11.95 13.82 -1.16
C LEU A 130 12.93 12.68 -0.87
N VAL A 131 12.42 11.46 -0.92
CA VAL A 131 13.21 10.23 -1.04
C VAL A 131 13.21 9.83 -2.52
N PRO A 132 14.27 10.12 -3.28
CA PRO A 132 14.26 10.04 -4.74
C PRO A 132 14.31 8.60 -5.28
N GLY A 133 14.62 7.61 -4.44
CA GLY A 133 14.94 6.27 -4.93
C GLY A 133 16.14 6.34 -5.89
N LEU A 134 16.02 5.68 -7.04
CA LEU A 134 17.05 5.64 -8.08
C LEU A 134 16.94 6.78 -9.11
N ASP A 135 16.16 7.83 -8.84
CA ASP A 135 16.06 9.01 -9.71
C ASP A 135 17.38 9.81 -9.72
N GLN A 136 17.58 10.62 -10.76
CA GLN A 136 18.78 11.43 -10.96
C GLN A 136 18.43 12.89 -11.23
N ILE A 137 19.25 13.78 -10.69
CA ILE A 137 19.19 15.21 -11.02
C ILE A 137 19.71 15.42 -12.44
N THR A 138 19.02 16.28 -13.20
CA THR A 138 19.41 16.59 -14.58
C THR A 138 19.46 18.10 -14.81
N ASP A 139 20.39 18.53 -15.67
CA ASP A 139 20.50 19.93 -16.08
C ASP A 139 19.25 20.44 -16.82
N GLN A 140 18.47 19.53 -17.41
CA GLN A 140 17.24 19.88 -18.14
C GLN A 140 16.18 20.50 -17.23
N PHE A 141 16.05 20.00 -16.00
CA PHE A 141 15.05 20.44 -15.04
C PHE A 141 15.65 21.19 -13.84
N ASP A 142 16.98 21.20 -13.69
CA ASP A 142 17.68 21.64 -12.46
C ASP A 142 17.14 20.92 -11.20
N ASP A 143 16.63 19.70 -11.41
CA ASP A 143 15.96 18.85 -10.42
C ASP A 143 15.96 17.39 -10.93
N TYR A 144 15.42 16.48 -10.13
CA TYR A 144 15.17 15.10 -10.49
C TYR A 144 14.31 14.97 -11.75
N THR A 145 14.54 13.92 -12.55
CA THR A 145 13.76 13.68 -13.77
C THR A 145 12.27 13.50 -13.52
N GLN A 146 11.91 13.07 -12.29
CA GLN A 146 10.58 12.61 -11.91
C GLN A 146 10.08 11.45 -12.77
N SER A 147 10.99 10.74 -13.46
CA SER A 147 10.63 9.58 -14.29
C SER A 147 10.61 8.27 -13.51
N VAL A 148 11.16 8.29 -12.29
CA VAL A 148 11.32 7.13 -11.43
C VAL A 148 10.19 7.04 -10.41
N GLN A 149 9.65 5.83 -10.26
CA GLN A 149 8.83 5.48 -9.11
C GLN A 149 9.75 5.15 -7.93
N ALA A 150 9.48 5.76 -6.77
CA ALA A 150 10.21 5.52 -5.53
C ALA A 150 9.21 5.29 -4.40
N LEU A 151 9.22 4.09 -3.83
CA LEU A 151 8.35 3.64 -2.76
C LEU A 151 9.20 3.26 -1.54
N GLY A 152 9.48 4.23 -0.68
CA GLY A 152 10.01 3.96 0.66
C GLY A 152 9.03 3.11 1.47
N ARG A 153 9.55 2.07 2.12
CA ARG A 153 8.78 1.05 2.85
C ARG A 153 9.01 1.12 4.34
N ASP A 154 10.24 1.38 4.76
CA ASP A 154 10.63 1.39 6.16
C ASP A 154 11.87 2.28 6.37
N SER A 155 12.11 2.71 7.62
CA SER A 155 13.23 3.55 7.98
C SER A 155 13.72 3.40 9.41
N ILE A 156 15.00 3.71 9.64
CA ILE A 156 15.60 3.80 10.97
C ILE A 156 16.11 5.21 11.21
N ASN A 157 15.49 5.89 12.18
CA ASN A 157 15.79 7.26 12.60
C ASN A 157 15.75 8.29 11.45
N GLY A 158 15.09 7.95 10.34
CA GLY A 158 15.16 8.69 9.08
C GLY A 158 16.53 8.70 8.37
N ASP A 159 17.57 8.06 8.93
CA ASP A 159 18.93 8.05 8.38
C ASP A 159 19.15 6.93 7.36
N TYR A 160 18.40 5.84 7.53
CA TYR A 160 18.37 4.70 6.62
C TYR A 160 16.94 4.50 6.16
N ILE A 161 16.70 4.59 4.85
CA ILE A 161 15.37 4.40 4.26
C ILE A 161 15.48 3.29 3.24
N VAL A 162 14.65 2.27 3.33
CA VAL A 162 14.64 1.15 2.38
C VAL A 162 13.35 1.13 1.59
N GLY A 163 13.40 0.60 0.37
CA GLY A 163 12.19 0.45 -0.43
C GLY A 163 12.42 -0.05 -1.84
N ASP A 164 11.40 0.17 -2.67
CA ASP A 164 11.37 -0.26 -4.06
C ASP A 164 11.50 0.96 -4.99
N SER A 165 12.24 0.82 -6.09
CA SER A 165 12.37 1.87 -7.09
C SER A 165 12.39 1.30 -8.51
N SER A 166 11.73 1.99 -9.44
CA SER A 166 11.95 1.72 -10.86
C SER A 166 13.32 2.25 -11.28
N ALA A 167 13.86 1.71 -12.36
CA ALA A 167 15.08 2.26 -12.94
C ALA A 167 14.84 3.64 -13.59
N LEU A 168 15.92 4.41 -13.75
CA LEU A 168 15.91 5.65 -14.51
C LEU A 168 15.39 5.41 -15.94
N VAL A 169 14.49 6.27 -16.40
CA VAL A 169 14.01 6.26 -17.78
C VAL A 169 15.01 7.02 -18.64
N ILE A 170 15.52 6.35 -19.67
CA ILE A 170 16.45 6.94 -20.64
C ILE A 170 15.74 7.24 -21.97
N THR A 171 16.37 8.06 -22.80
CA THR A 171 16.08 8.14 -24.24
C THR A 171 17.14 7.35 -24.99
N ASP A 172 16.71 6.40 -25.81
CA ASP A 172 17.55 5.64 -26.71
C ASP A 172 17.22 5.99 -28.16
N VAL A 173 18.21 6.57 -28.86
CA VAL A 173 18.05 7.09 -30.23
C VAL A 173 18.44 6.02 -31.23
N TYR A 174 17.50 5.62 -32.08
CA TYR A 174 17.66 4.53 -33.03
C TYR A 174 17.30 4.97 -34.45
N GLU A 175 18.26 4.90 -35.38
CA GLU A 175 18.02 5.14 -36.80
C GLU A 175 17.81 3.81 -37.53
N ARG A 176 16.68 3.69 -38.22
CA ARG A 176 16.35 2.53 -39.06
C ARG A 176 17.07 2.58 -40.41
N GLU A 177 17.09 1.45 -41.10
CA GLU A 177 17.66 1.34 -42.46
C GLU A 177 17.01 2.29 -43.50
N ASP A 178 15.77 2.71 -43.27
CA ASP A 178 15.06 3.67 -44.13
C ASP A 178 15.35 5.15 -43.77
N GLY A 179 16.20 5.40 -42.76
CA GLY A 179 16.57 6.72 -42.25
C GLY A 179 15.58 7.32 -41.25
N GLU A 180 14.55 6.58 -40.84
CA GLU A 180 13.63 7.01 -39.78
C GLU A 180 14.30 6.91 -38.41
N VAL A 181 14.27 8.00 -37.62
CA VAL A 181 14.85 8.06 -36.27
C VAL A 181 13.77 7.91 -35.22
N PHE A 182 13.97 7.01 -34.27
CA PHE A 182 13.11 6.76 -33.12
C PHE A 182 13.81 7.12 -31.82
N ASN A 183 13.14 7.87 -30.96
CA ASN A 183 13.60 8.20 -29.60
C ASN A 183 12.86 7.32 -28.60
N TYR A 184 13.29 6.08 -28.44
CA TYR A 184 12.65 5.15 -27.51
C TYR A 184 12.84 5.61 -26.07
N THR A 185 11.78 5.56 -25.26
CA THR A 185 11.87 5.88 -23.83
C THR A 185 11.41 4.70 -22.97
N TYR A 186 12.30 4.22 -22.10
CA TYR A 186 12.05 3.08 -21.23
C TYR A 186 12.97 3.08 -20.00
N PRO A 187 12.53 2.45 -18.88
CA PRO A 187 13.39 2.22 -17.72
C PRO A 187 14.49 1.20 -18.05
N THR A 188 15.69 1.43 -17.54
CA THR A 188 16.91 0.63 -17.83
C THR A 188 16.96 -0.75 -17.16
N SER A 189 16.06 -1.04 -16.21
CA SER A 189 15.88 -2.36 -15.61
C SER A 189 14.47 -2.51 -15.04
N ALA A 190 14.15 -3.71 -14.55
CA ALA A 190 12.94 -3.97 -13.77
C ALA A 190 13.00 -3.26 -12.40
N GLU A 191 11.95 -3.43 -11.58
CA GLU A 191 11.92 -2.93 -10.20
C GLU A 191 13.13 -3.42 -9.39
N GLN A 192 13.74 -2.49 -8.66
CA GLN A 192 14.94 -2.71 -7.85
C GLN A 192 14.69 -2.34 -6.39
N ALA A 193 15.38 -3.05 -5.50
CA ALA A 193 15.45 -2.68 -4.09
C ALA A 193 16.49 -1.57 -3.90
N PHE A 194 16.22 -0.61 -3.01
CA PHE A 194 17.18 0.43 -2.65
C PHE A 194 17.31 0.63 -1.15
N VAL A 195 18.44 1.20 -0.76
CA VAL A 195 18.65 1.84 0.54
C VAL A 195 19.15 3.27 0.31
N GLN A 196 18.56 4.24 0.98
CA GLN A 196 19.14 5.57 1.15
C GLN A 196 19.82 5.63 2.51
N ALA A 197 21.11 5.95 2.52
CA ALA A 197 21.90 6.11 3.74
C ALA A 197 22.65 7.45 3.66
N SER A 198 22.53 8.29 4.69
CA SER A 198 23.16 9.63 4.70
C SER A 198 22.82 10.50 3.47
N GLY A 199 21.58 10.37 2.97
CA GLY A 199 21.09 11.10 1.79
C GLY A 199 21.51 10.53 0.43
N GLU A 200 22.38 9.52 0.39
CA GLU A 200 22.79 8.84 -0.85
C GLU A 200 21.97 7.57 -1.06
N THR A 201 21.30 7.44 -2.20
CA THR A 201 20.59 6.20 -2.56
C THR A 201 21.51 5.21 -3.26
N LYS A 202 21.46 3.95 -2.83
CA LYS A 202 22.19 2.82 -3.38
C LYS A 202 21.24 1.68 -3.72
N LEU A 203 21.57 0.97 -4.79
CA LEU A 203 20.93 -0.27 -5.18
C LEU A 203 21.25 -1.38 -4.15
N LEU A 204 20.24 -2.14 -3.73
CA LEU A 204 20.42 -3.44 -3.11
C LEU A 204 20.38 -4.50 -4.21
N PRO A 205 21.53 -5.07 -4.61
CA PRO A 205 21.60 -5.91 -5.80
C PRO A 205 20.80 -7.21 -5.59
N PRO A 206 20.09 -7.69 -6.63
CA PRO A 206 19.57 -9.04 -6.63
C PRO A 206 20.72 -10.06 -6.67
N VAL A 207 20.45 -11.29 -6.24
CA VAL A 207 21.45 -12.36 -6.26
C VAL A 207 21.80 -12.79 -7.69
N ASP A 208 20.78 -12.91 -8.54
CA ASP A 208 20.94 -13.05 -9.99
C ASP A 208 20.42 -11.79 -10.68
N SER A 209 21.34 -11.08 -11.33
CA SER A 209 21.10 -9.83 -12.06
C SER A 209 20.92 -10.03 -13.56
N THR A 210 20.69 -11.25 -14.04
CA THR A 210 20.36 -11.51 -15.45
C THR A 210 19.14 -10.67 -15.85
N ALA A 211 19.22 -10.01 -17.02
CA ALA A 211 18.24 -9.00 -17.46
C ALA A 211 18.01 -7.84 -16.45
N GLY A 212 19.00 -7.54 -15.61
CA GLY A 212 18.92 -6.54 -14.53
C GLY A 212 18.45 -7.12 -13.19
N GLY A 213 17.88 -8.33 -13.18
CA GLY A 213 17.28 -8.94 -11.99
C GLY A 213 16.10 -8.13 -11.42
N LEU A 214 15.52 -8.64 -10.35
CA LEU A 214 14.49 -7.94 -9.59
C LEU A 214 14.79 -8.02 -8.10
N GLY A 215 14.55 -6.92 -7.39
CA GLY A 215 14.66 -6.85 -5.94
C GLY A 215 13.55 -5.99 -5.34
N SER A 216 13.13 -6.34 -4.13
CA SER A 216 12.21 -5.54 -3.31
C SER A 216 12.67 -5.53 -1.86
N ALA A 217 12.76 -4.35 -1.25
CA ALA A 217 13.11 -4.17 0.16
C ALA A 217 11.88 -3.78 0.96
N ARG A 218 11.63 -4.46 2.09
CA ARG A 218 10.36 -4.37 2.82
C ARG A 218 10.49 -3.80 4.21
N ALA A 219 11.52 -4.20 4.95
CA ALA A 219 11.76 -3.76 6.32
C ALA A 219 13.25 -3.73 6.63
N VAL A 220 13.66 -2.95 7.64
CA VAL A 220 15.04 -2.84 8.10
C VAL A 220 15.10 -2.79 9.63
N ASN A 221 15.97 -3.60 10.24
CA ASN A 221 16.13 -3.65 11.70
C ASN A 221 17.32 -2.82 12.21
N ASN A 222 17.45 -2.65 13.53
CA ASN A 222 18.51 -1.84 14.15
C ASN A 222 19.94 -2.37 13.90
N ASN A 223 20.08 -3.60 13.39
CA ASN A 223 21.36 -4.18 12.96
C ASN A 223 21.68 -3.91 11.48
N LEU A 224 20.91 -3.06 10.81
CA LEU A 224 21.01 -2.76 9.37
C LEU A 224 20.87 -4.00 8.48
N GLN A 225 20.01 -4.93 8.89
CA GLN A 225 19.57 -6.03 8.05
C GLN A 225 18.28 -5.61 7.34
N VAL A 226 18.29 -5.67 6.02
CA VAL A 226 17.13 -5.35 5.18
C VAL A 226 16.48 -6.64 4.75
N ALA A 227 15.22 -6.85 5.13
CA ALA A 227 14.43 -7.99 4.69
C ALA A 227 13.60 -7.64 3.45
N GLY A 228 13.50 -8.60 2.54
CA GLY A 228 12.72 -8.46 1.31
C GLY A 228 12.79 -9.72 0.46
N PHE A 229 12.88 -9.56 -0.85
CA PHE A 229 13.05 -10.67 -1.78
C PHE A 229 13.75 -10.24 -3.06
N SER A 230 14.42 -11.19 -3.72
CA SER A 230 15.12 -10.96 -4.98
C SER A 230 15.18 -12.18 -5.87
N THR A 231 15.47 -11.96 -7.15
CA THR A 231 15.78 -13.03 -8.10
C THR A 231 17.09 -13.71 -7.72
N VAL A 232 17.08 -15.04 -7.68
CA VAL A 232 18.27 -15.86 -7.36
C VAL A 232 18.73 -16.74 -8.52
N SER A 233 17.88 -16.97 -9.51
CA SER A 233 18.21 -17.67 -10.74
C SER A 233 17.17 -17.38 -11.83
N PHE A 234 17.54 -17.56 -13.08
CA PHE A 234 16.65 -17.53 -14.25
C PHE A 234 16.72 -18.84 -15.05
N GLN A 235 15.63 -19.17 -15.74
CA GLN A 235 15.61 -20.22 -16.75
C GLN A 235 16.37 -19.78 -18.01
N ASP A 236 16.92 -20.75 -18.76
CA ASP A 236 17.67 -20.51 -20.00
C ASP A 236 16.89 -19.69 -21.04
N ASP A 237 15.56 -19.73 -21.01
CA ASP A 237 14.68 -18.94 -21.87
C ASP A 237 14.95 -17.43 -21.76
N VAL A 238 15.30 -16.93 -20.57
CA VAL A 238 15.65 -15.52 -20.38
C VAL A 238 16.97 -15.23 -21.08
N THR A 239 18.00 -16.06 -20.90
CA THR A 239 19.30 -15.90 -21.57
C THR A 239 19.15 -15.97 -23.09
N ASN A 240 18.36 -16.91 -23.61
CA ASN A 240 18.07 -17.02 -25.04
C ASN A 240 17.38 -15.75 -25.59
N ALA A 241 16.49 -15.13 -24.80
CA ALA A 241 15.85 -13.87 -25.17
C ALA A 241 16.85 -12.70 -25.19
N LEU A 242 17.80 -12.67 -24.25
CA LEU A 242 18.88 -11.69 -24.25
C LEU A 242 19.79 -11.85 -25.47
N ASP A 243 20.18 -13.08 -25.82
CA ASP A 243 20.97 -13.38 -27.02
C ASP A 243 20.24 -12.96 -28.30
N THR A 244 18.91 -13.16 -28.34
CA THR A 244 18.06 -12.70 -29.45
C THR A 244 18.08 -11.18 -29.61
N CYS A 245 18.16 -10.43 -28.51
CA CYS A 245 18.27 -8.98 -28.54
C CYS A 245 19.67 -8.48 -28.93
N ALA A 246 20.72 -9.23 -28.57
CA ALA A 246 22.10 -8.88 -28.90
C ALA A 246 22.41 -9.09 -30.40
N ASP A 247 21.75 -10.04 -31.06
CA ASP A 247 21.92 -10.31 -32.48
C ASP A 247 20.99 -9.44 -33.36
N GLU A 248 21.58 -8.66 -34.27
CA GLU A 248 20.84 -7.72 -35.14
C GLU A 248 19.89 -8.42 -36.12
N GLU A 249 20.23 -9.62 -36.60
CA GLU A 249 19.41 -10.38 -37.54
C GLU A 249 18.14 -10.88 -36.85
N THR A 250 18.25 -11.36 -35.61
CA THR A 250 17.09 -11.84 -34.84
C THR A 250 16.31 -10.75 -34.13
N ARG A 251 16.96 -9.69 -33.65
CA ARG A 251 16.32 -8.53 -33.00
C ARG A 251 15.42 -7.76 -33.97
N GLY A 252 15.84 -7.65 -35.23
CA GLY A 252 15.15 -6.84 -36.24
C GLY A 252 15.31 -5.34 -36.01
N ALA A 253 14.40 -4.53 -36.59
CA ALA A 253 14.53 -3.08 -36.68
C ALA A 253 14.12 -2.32 -35.40
N THR A 254 14.78 -2.58 -34.27
CA THR A 254 14.63 -1.86 -32.99
C THR A 254 15.96 -1.80 -32.26
N SER A 255 16.21 -0.87 -31.34
CA SER A 255 17.48 -0.87 -30.61
C SER A 255 17.64 -2.05 -29.65
N GLU A 256 18.89 -2.41 -29.31
CA GLU A 256 19.17 -3.48 -28.35
C GLU A 256 18.51 -3.21 -26.99
N GLY A 257 18.68 -2.01 -26.44
CA GLY A 257 18.08 -1.66 -25.15
C GLY A 257 16.55 -1.69 -25.17
N ARG A 258 15.91 -1.27 -26.27
CA ARG A 258 14.45 -1.40 -26.42
C ARG A 258 14.00 -2.86 -26.48
N CYS A 259 14.78 -3.72 -27.13
CA CYS A 259 14.54 -5.16 -27.14
C CYS A 259 14.67 -5.75 -25.73
N LEU A 260 15.74 -5.42 -25.00
CA LEU A 260 15.95 -5.86 -23.62
C LEU A 260 14.78 -5.43 -22.71
N PHE A 261 14.31 -4.19 -22.83
CA PHE A 261 13.12 -3.73 -22.09
C PHE A 261 11.89 -4.60 -22.38
N SER A 262 11.72 -5.13 -23.60
CA SER A 262 10.61 -6.05 -23.87
C SER A 262 10.72 -7.39 -23.14
N VAL A 263 11.92 -7.77 -22.68
CA VAL A 263 12.16 -8.98 -21.88
C VAL A 263 11.78 -8.72 -20.42
N TYR A 264 12.35 -7.67 -19.79
CA TYR A 264 12.17 -7.41 -18.35
C TYR A 264 11.02 -6.46 -17.99
N ASN A 265 10.18 -6.05 -18.96
CA ASN A 265 9.06 -5.16 -18.65
C ASN A 265 8.02 -5.80 -17.73
N GLY A 266 7.27 -4.94 -17.06
CA GLY A 266 6.20 -5.30 -16.14
C GLY A 266 6.53 -4.93 -14.70
N THR A 267 5.53 -5.08 -13.84
CA THR A 267 5.64 -4.80 -12.41
C THR A 267 5.26 -6.05 -11.65
N PHE A 268 6.09 -6.47 -10.72
CA PHE A 268 5.82 -7.63 -9.88
C PHE A 268 5.34 -7.17 -8.51
N THR A 269 4.05 -7.34 -8.25
CA THR A 269 3.45 -7.01 -6.95
C THR A 269 2.84 -8.27 -6.35
N LEU A 270 3.32 -8.66 -5.17
CA LEU A 270 2.69 -9.72 -4.38
C LEU A 270 1.41 -9.18 -3.72
N PRO A 271 0.23 -9.72 -4.07
CA PRO A 271 -1.02 -9.22 -3.53
C PRO A 271 -1.28 -9.78 -2.12
N ARG A 272 -2.00 -9.03 -1.27
CA ARG A 272 -2.54 -9.56 0.00
C ARG A 272 -3.39 -10.80 -0.23
N ILE A 273 -3.53 -11.67 0.75
CA ILE A 273 -4.29 -12.92 0.61
C ILE A 273 -5.79 -12.72 0.34
N SER A 274 -6.35 -11.54 0.62
CA SER A 274 -7.71 -11.16 0.21
C SER A 274 -7.92 -11.12 -1.32
N GLN A 275 -6.85 -11.03 -2.10
CA GLN A 275 -6.88 -11.10 -3.55
C GLN A 275 -6.42 -12.47 -4.06
N SER A 276 -6.94 -12.86 -5.23
CA SER A 276 -6.58 -14.13 -5.87
C SER A 276 -5.17 -14.09 -6.46
N PHE A 277 -4.41 -15.17 -6.32
CA PHE A 277 -3.09 -15.30 -6.89
C PHE A 277 -2.91 -16.66 -7.60
N ILE A 278 -2.33 -16.64 -8.79
CA ILE A 278 -1.95 -17.85 -9.54
C ILE A 278 -0.56 -17.64 -10.16
N ASN A 279 0.33 -18.61 -9.97
CA ASN A 279 1.73 -18.58 -10.41
C ASN A 279 1.94 -19.05 -11.86
N THR A 280 1.01 -18.75 -12.78
CA THR A 280 1.11 -19.19 -14.19
C THR A 280 0.82 -18.05 -15.16
N SER A 281 1.36 -18.14 -16.37
CA SER A 281 1.11 -17.20 -17.48
C SER A 281 -0.34 -17.28 -18.03
N LEU A 282 -1.14 -18.27 -17.61
CA LEU A 282 -2.50 -18.51 -18.12
C LEU A 282 -3.56 -17.56 -17.52
N VAL A 283 -3.38 -16.25 -17.68
CA VAL A 283 -4.51 -15.33 -17.62
C VAL A 283 -5.25 -15.39 -18.95
N ASN A 284 -6.26 -16.26 -19.02
CA ASN A 284 -7.25 -16.16 -20.09
C ASN A 284 -7.97 -14.81 -19.92
N SER A 285 -7.76 -13.89 -20.87
CA SER A 285 -8.30 -12.52 -20.89
C SER A 285 -9.83 -12.45 -20.92
N SER A 286 -10.52 -13.60 -20.92
CA SER A 286 -11.96 -13.72 -20.72
C SER A 286 -12.40 -13.65 -19.25
N SER A 287 -11.46 -13.58 -18.30
CA SER A 287 -11.80 -13.53 -16.88
C SER A 287 -12.01 -12.07 -16.46
N PHE A 288 -13.23 -11.73 -16.04
CA PHE A 288 -13.68 -10.43 -15.53
C PHE A 288 -12.95 -9.95 -14.24
N PHE A 289 -11.78 -10.52 -13.92
CA PHE A 289 -11.16 -10.47 -12.59
C PHE A 289 -9.74 -9.87 -12.65
N SER A 290 -9.38 -9.10 -11.62
CA SER A 290 -8.00 -8.65 -11.38
C SER A 290 -7.16 -9.82 -10.87
N GLN A 291 -6.71 -10.70 -11.75
CA GLN A 291 -5.65 -11.65 -11.43
C GLN A 291 -4.33 -10.88 -11.46
N SER A 292 -3.53 -10.96 -10.39
CA SER A 292 -2.17 -10.42 -10.40
C SER A 292 -1.35 -11.18 -11.44
N SER A 293 -1.05 -10.52 -12.57
CA SER A 293 -0.17 -11.07 -13.59
C SER A 293 1.28 -10.96 -13.12
N VAL A 294 1.96 -12.08 -12.95
CA VAL A 294 3.41 -12.11 -12.77
C VAL A 294 4.05 -11.84 -14.15
N PRO A 295 4.95 -10.84 -14.28
CA PRO A 295 5.63 -10.58 -15.56
C PRO A 295 6.37 -11.82 -16.06
N ASN A 296 6.47 -12.01 -17.38
CA ASN A 296 7.05 -13.22 -17.95
C ASN A 296 8.50 -13.46 -17.49
N PHE A 297 9.33 -12.42 -17.38
CA PHE A 297 10.71 -12.59 -16.90
C PHE A 297 10.77 -13.06 -15.44
N VAL A 298 9.79 -12.67 -14.61
CA VAL A 298 9.67 -13.15 -13.23
C VAL A 298 9.12 -14.57 -13.19
N LEU A 299 8.18 -14.92 -14.07
CA LEU A 299 7.69 -16.30 -14.19
C LEU A 299 8.79 -17.29 -14.56
N LEU A 300 9.82 -16.82 -15.27
CA LEU A 300 10.99 -17.60 -15.67
C LEU A 300 12.16 -17.45 -14.69
N SER A 301 11.89 -17.03 -13.45
CA SER A 301 12.91 -16.88 -12.40
C SER A 301 12.51 -17.60 -11.12
N GLN A 302 13.50 -17.81 -10.25
CA GLN A 302 13.26 -18.13 -8.85
C GLN A 302 13.41 -16.84 -8.04
N VAL A 303 12.40 -16.52 -7.22
CA VAL A 303 12.41 -15.37 -6.32
C VAL A 303 12.44 -15.88 -4.88
N ASN A 304 13.50 -15.56 -4.14
CA ASN A 304 13.62 -15.97 -2.75
C ASN A 304 13.55 -14.77 -1.80
N ALA A 305 13.00 -15.01 -0.62
CA ALA A 305 13.15 -14.12 0.52
C ALA A 305 14.65 -13.89 0.74
N THR A 306 15.03 -12.62 0.84
CA THR A 306 16.42 -12.18 0.86
C THR A 306 16.62 -11.23 2.04
N ILE A 307 17.71 -11.43 2.77
CA ILE A 307 18.19 -10.52 3.80
C ILE A 307 19.53 -9.94 3.32
N TRP A 308 19.58 -8.63 3.11
CA TRP A 308 20.83 -7.91 2.84
C TRP A 308 21.37 -7.34 4.14
N GLN A 309 22.61 -7.69 4.50
CA GLN A 309 23.31 -7.03 5.59
C GLN A 309 24.04 -5.81 5.06
N LEU A 310 23.81 -4.65 5.67
CA LEU A 310 24.48 -3.41 5.29
C LEU A 310 25.59 -3.03 6.28
N ASP A 311 26.55 -2.23 5.79
CA ASP A 311 27.39 -1.39 6.63
C ASP A 311 26.72 -0.03 6.94
N VAL A 312 27.37 0.76 7.80
CA VAL A 312 26.89 2.11 8.20
C VAL A 312 26.80 3.12 7.05
N ASN A 313 27.37 2.83 5.89
CA ASN A 313 27.28 3.68 4.71
C ASN A 313 26.24 3.18 3.71
N GLY A 314 25.45 2.15 4.07
CA GLY A 314 24.46 1.53 3.20
C GLY A 314 25.06 0.62 2.11
N ASN A 315 26.31 0.18 2.24
CA ASN A 315 26.86 -0.81 1.31
C ASN A 315 26.48 -2.22 1.77
N VAL A 316 26.10 -3.09 0.83
CA VAL A 316 25.86 -4.51 1.12
C VAL A 316 27.17 -5.22 1.43
N ILE A 317 27.24 -5.87 2.59
CA ILE A 317 28.41 -6.64 3.05
C ILE A 317 28.14 -8.14 3.14
N ASP A 318 26.88 -8.57 3.18
CA ASP A 318 26.46 -9.97 3.10
C ASP A 318 25.04 -10.08 2.54
N THR A 319 24.71 -11.24 1.99
CA THR A 319 23.38 -11.52 1.43
C THR A 319 22.99 -12.96 1.69
N GLN A 320 21.86 -13.15 2.37
CA GLN A 320 21.31 -14.46 2.70
C GLN A 320 19.96 -14.66 2.02
N THR A 321 19.76 -15.80 1.37
CA THR A 321 18.50 -16.16 0.71
C THR A 321 17.84 -17.37 1.34
N TYR A 322 16.51 -17.40 1.30
CA TYR A 322 15.69 -18.46 1.87
C TYR A 322 14.79 -19.07 0.80
N ALA A 323 15.02 -20.32 0.44
CA ALA A 323 14.26 -21.01 -0.60
C ALA A 323 12.77 -21.20 -0.20
N PRO A 324 11.84 -21.32 -1.17
CA PRO A 324 10.45 -21.60 -0.87
C PRO A 324 10.24 -23.00 -0.25
N LEU A 325 9.08 -23.20 0.38
CA LEU A 325 8.61 -24.46 0.98
C LEU A 325 8.17 -25.49 -0.08
N VAL A 326 9.01 -25.71 -1.07
CA VAL A 326 8.83 -26.69 -2.14
C VAL A 326 10.21 -27.22 -2.56
N ASP A 327 10.28 -28.51 -2.80
CA ASP A 327 11.50 -29.14 -3.31
C ASP A 327 11.50 -29.04 -4.85
N ILE A 328 12.12 -27.97 -5.36
CA ILE A 328 12.18 -27.66 -6.79
C ILE A 328 13.09 -28.69 -7.47
N GLN A 329 12.51 -29.52 -8.34
CA GLN A 329 13.29 -30.47 -9.14
C GLN A 329 13.99 -29.77 -10.30
N GLU A 330 15.05 -30.38 -10.82
CA GLU A 330 15.87 -29.79 -11.90
C GLU A 330 15.07 -29.54 -13.19
N ASP A 331 14.01 -30.32 -13.45
CA ASP A 331 13.12 -30.18 -14.61
C ASP A 331 11.84 -29.36 -14.32
N ASP A 332 11.70 -28.80 -13.11
CA ASP A 332 10.55 -28.00 -12.73
C ASP A 332 10.68 -26.57 -13.27
N THR A 333 9.77 -26.21 -14.18
CA THR A 333 9.73 -24.88 -14.80
C THR A 333 8.66 -23.98 -14.17
N ALA A 334 8.01 -24.41 -13.08
CA ALA A 334 6.99 -23.62 -12.42
C ALA A 334 7.59 -22.45 -11.62
N TYR A 335 6.85 -21.34 -11.56
CA TYR A 335 7.25 -20.18 -10.78
C TYR A 335 7.00 -20.42 -9.29
N TYR A 336 8.05 -20.33 -8.48
CA TYR A 336 7.97 -20.39 -7.03
C TYR A 336 8.58 -19.14 -6.41
N PHE A 337 7.99 -18.73 -5.29
CA PHE A 337 8.56 -17.65 -4.50
C PHE A 337 8.47 -17.88 -3.00
N SER A 338 9.42 -17.28 -2.30
CA SER A 338 9.32 -16.89 -0.90
C SER A 338 9.57 -15.39 -0.80
N ALA A 339 8.95 -14.73 0.17
CA ALA A 339 9.08 -13.29 0.37
C ALA A 339 9.06 -12.96 1.86
N ALA A 340 10.07 -12.21 2.32
CA ALA A 340 10.07 -11.60 3.64
C ALA A 340 9.43 -10.21 3.57
N TYR A 341 8.57 -9.90 4.53
CA TYR A 341 7.88 -8.60 4.64
C TYR A 341 8.33 -7.79 5.85
N ASP A 342 8.82 -8.46 6.90
CA ASP A 342 9.26 -7.79 8.12
C ASP A 342 10.38 -8.58 8.80
N ILE A 343 11.15 -7.92 9.68
CA ILE A 343 12.29 -8.47 10.41
C ILE A 343 12.47 -7.78 11.76
N ASN A 344 12.67 -8.57 12.82
CA ASN A 344 12.94 -8.03 14.16
C ASN A 344 14.45 -7.88 14.44
N ASP A 345 14.81 -7.29 15.59
CA ASP A 345 16.20 -7.04 15.98
C ASP A 345 16.99 -8.32 16.33
N GLN A 346 16.33 -9.47 16.40
CA GLN A 346 16.97 -10.78 16.55
C GLN A 346 17.39 -11.38 15.19
N GLY A 347 17.08 -10.70 14.08
CA GLY A 347 17.35 -11.17 12.72
C GLY A 347 16.36 -12.23 12.24
N ILE A 348 15.19 -12.34 12.88
CA ILE A 348 14.11 -13.26 12.49
C ILE A 348 13.19 -12.51 11.54
N ALA A 349 13.12 -12.96 10.30
CA ALA A 349 12.22 -12.38 9.31
C ALA A 349 10.95 -13.23 9.12
N VAL A 350 9.85 -12.58 8.74
CA VAL A 350 8.55 -13.23 8.50
C VAL A 350 7.97 -12.82 7.16
N GLY A 351 7.13 -13.67 6.59
CA GLY A 351 6.43 -13.36 5.35
C GLY A 351 5.60 -14.53 4.83
N GLU A 352 5.79 -14.87 3.56
CA GLU A 352 5.09 -16.00 2.95
C GLU A 352 5.96 -16.81 1.98
N SER A 353 5.50 -18.03 1.71
CA SER A 353 6.07 -18.91 0.68
C SER A 353 4.96 -19.62 -0.08
N LEU A 354 5.23 -19.92 -1.35
CA LEU A 354 4.49 -20.94 -2.10
C LEU A 354 4.85 -22.34 -1.62
N THR A 355 3.87 -23.24 -1.72
CA THR A 355 4.01 -24.67 -1.39
C THR A 355 4.03 -25.56 -2.64
N GLY A 356 3.60 -25.01 -3.78
CA GLY A 356 3.38 -25.73 -5.04
C GLY A 356 2.03 -26.42 -5.17
N ASP A 357 1.21 -26.42 -4.11
CA ASP A 357 -0.15 -26.91 -4.17
C ASP A 357 -1.12 -25.84 -4.71
N LEU A 358 -2.25 -26.31 -5.25
CA LEU A 358 -3.39 -25.46 -5.61
C LEU A 358 -4.52 -25.63 -4.59
N ARG A 359 -5.13 -24.51 -4.19
CA ARG A 359 -6.33 -24.50 -3.32
C ARG A 359 -7.52 -23.92 -4.06
N ARG A 360 -8.66 -24.59 -3.92
CA ARG A 360 -9.93 -24.11 -4.48
C ARG A 360 -10.61 -23.15 -3.51
N ILE A 361 -10.63 -21.86 -3.83
CA ILE A 361 -11.11 -20.78 -2.97
C ILE A 361 -12.36 -20.13 -3.56
N VAL A 362 -13.41 -19.98 -2.75
CA VAL A 362 -14.64 -19.24 -3.10
C VAL A 362 -14.58 -17.86 -2.45
N ARG A 363 -14.48 -16.80 -3.25
CA ARG A 363 -14.39 -15.41 -2.78
C ARG A 363 -15.73 -14.67 -2.88
N PRO A 364 -15.97 -13.61 -2.08
CA PRO A 364 -17.24 -12.87 -2.07
C PRO A 364 -17.70 -12.37 -3.45
N ALA A 365 -16.76 -11.94 -4.30
CA ALA A 365 -17.07 -11.36 -5.61
C ALA A 365 -17.31 -12.40 -6.73
N VAL A 366 -16.87 -13.65 -6.57
CA VAL A 366 -16.79 -14.63 -7.67
C VAL A 366 -17.93 -15.64 -7.65
N GLY A 367 -18.51 -15.92 -6.47
CA GLY A 367 -19.64 -16.85 -6.29
C GLY A 367 -19.35 -18.33 -6.63
N SER A 368 -18.28 -18.62 -7.37
CA SER A 368 -17.77 -19.93 -7.74
C SER A 368 -16.31 -20.05 -7.31
N GLY A 369 -15.88 -21.28 -6.99
CA GLY A 369 -14.51 -21.51 -6.49
C GLY A 369 -13.48 -21.53 -7.62
N VAL A 370 -12.40 -20.78 -7.45
CA VAL A 370 -11.24 -20.68 -8.36
C VAL A 370 -10.06 -21.43 -7.76
N ASN A 371 -9.23 -22.06 -8.60
CA ASN A 371 -7.97 -22.65 -8.15
C ASN A 371 -6.91 -21.55 -8.06
N GLU A 372 -6.29 -21.42 -6.90
CA GLU A 372 -5.26 -20.43 -6.60
C GLU A 372 -4.02 -21.13 -6.06
N SER A 373 -2.85 -20.55 -6.27
CA SER A 373 -1.59 -21.08 -5.73
C SER A 373 -1.59 -20.92 -4.21
N GLU A 374 -1.32 -22.02 -3.50
CA GLU A 374 -1.31 -22.01 -2.05
C GLU A 374 -0.11 -21.21 -1.53
N ARG A 375 -0.43 -20.19 -0.73
CA ARG A 375 0.53 -19.36 0.02
C ARG A 375 0.36 -19.61 1.51
N VAL A 376 1.46 -19.78 2.20
CA VAL A 376 1.51 -20.04 3.64
C VAL A 376 2.38 -19.02 4.36
N ALA A 377 2.01 -18.67 5.58
CA ALA A 377 2.78 -17.79 6.46
C ALA A 377 4.07 -18.50 6.89
N THR A 378 5.20 -17.80 6.79
CA THR A 378 6.52 -18.38 7.04
C THR A 378 7.42 -17.51 7.91
N VAL A 379 8.36 -18.18 8.58
CA VAL A 379 9.54 -17.59 9.23
C VAL A 379 10.77 -17.93 8.41
N PHE A 380 11.67 -16.96 8.31
CA PHE A 380 12.99 -17.08 7.69
C PHE A 380 14.03 -16.84 8.79
N ARG A 381 14.74 -17.90 9.19
CA ARG A 381 15.72 -17.84 10.27
C ARG A 381 16.77 -18.92 10.07
N ASP A 382 18.03 -18.62 10.40
CA ASP A 382 19.13 -19.60 10.41
C ASP A 382 19.33 -20.33 9.07
N GLY A 383 19.00 -19.67 7.94
CA GLY A 383 19.07 -20.25 6.59
C GLY A 383 17.91 -21.19 6.23
N GLU A 384 16.90 -21.31 7.09
CA GLU A 384 15.74 -22.19 6.89
C GLU A 384 14.45 -21.39 6.71
N THR A 385 13.59 -21.89 5.83
CA THR A 385 12.20 -21.44 5.68
C THR A 385 11.30 -22.39 6.45
N THR A 386 10.54 -21.88 7.41
CA THR A 386 9.64 -22.68 8.24
C THR A 386 8.20 -22.18 8.13
N GLU A 387 7.26 -23.11 7.94
CA GLU A 387 5.83 -22.80 7.95
C GLU A 387 5.30 -22.56 9.37
N LEU A 388 4.45 -21.54 9.53
CA LEU A 388 3.91 -21.15 10.85
C LEU A 388 2.61 -21.84 11.25
N LEU A 389 1.72 -22.07 10.28
CA LEU A 389 0.33 -22.43 10.56
C LEU A 389 -0.06 -23.72 9.87
N ASN A 390 -0.96 -24.49 10.48
CA ASN A 390 -1.48 -25.71 9.87
C ASN A 390 -2.34 -25.38 8.63
N ARG A 391 -2.03 -26.07 7.52
CA ARG A 391 -2.74 -25.96 6.22
C ARG A 391 -4.14 -26.56 6.23
N ASP A 392 -4.44 -27.47 7.16
CA ASP A 392 -5.78 -28.06 7.26
C ASP A 392 -6.82 -27.07 7.79
N ASP A 393 -6.37 -26.08 8.57
CA ASP A 393 -7.23 -25.12 9.26
C ASP A 393 -7.43 -23.81 8.47
N ASN A 394 -6.58 -23.55 7.46
CA ASN A 394 -6.53 -22.29 6.74
C ASN A 394 -6.36 -22.53 5.24
N LEU A 395 -7.16 -21.86 4.41
CA LEU A 395 -7.07 -22.01 2.95
C LEU A 395 -5.79 -21.40 2.36
N SER A 396 -5.27 -20.37 3.04
CA SER A 396 -4.02 -19.67 2.75
C SER A 396 -3.68 -18.82 3.96
N SER A 397 -2.41 -18.48 4.15
CA SER A 397 -1.95 -17.61 5.23
C SER A 397 -0.75 -16.77 4.79
N GLN A 398 -0.53 -15.65 5.47
CA GLN A 398 0.55 -14.72 5.22
C GLN A 398 0.94 -14.04 6.55
N ALA A 399 2.20 -14.12 6.97
CA ALA A 399 2.70 -13.31 8.09
C ALA A 399 3.09 -11.93 7.55
N ILE A 400 2.74 -10.86 8.24
CA ILE A 400 2.92 -9.49 7.76
C ILE A 400 3.97 -8.73 8.56
N ALA A 401 3.92 -8.84 9.89
CA ALA A 401 4.81 -8.08 10.77
C ALA A 401 5.23 -8.91 11.99
N ILE A 402 6.39 -8.60 12.55
CA ILE A 402 7.00 -9.23 13.73
C ILE A 402 7.61 -8.16 14.64
N ASN A 403 7.39 -8.26 15.95
CA ASN A 403 8.05 -7.39 16.92
C ASN A 403 9.23 -8.09 17.65
N ASP A 404 9.94 -7.35 18.50
CA ASP A 404 11.10 -7.86 19.24
C ASP A 404 10.72 -8.80 20.39
N ASN A 405 9.45 -8.83 20.77
CA ASN A 405 8.88 -9.83 21.69
C ASN A 405 8.51 -11.15 20.98
N ASN A 406 8.91 -11.31 19.71
CA ASN A 406 8.63 -12.48 18.87
C ASN A 406 7.12 -12.72 18.63
N TRP A 407 6.29 -11.68 18.76
CA TRP A 407 4.91 -11.72 18.29
C TRP A 407 4.87 -11.44 16.79
N ILE A 408 4.29 -12.38 16.07
CA ILE A 408 3.98 -12.29 14.65
C ILE A 408 2.50 -11.98 14.49
N THR A 409 2.18 -11.04 13.63
CA THR A 409 0.81 -10.80 13.16
C THR A 409 0.72 -11.02 11.66
N GLY A 410 -0.43 -11.47 11.20
CA GLY A 410 -0.68 -11.71 9.80
C GLY A 410 -2.13 -11.98 9.51
N SER A 411 -2.40 -12.46 8.31
CA SER A 411 -3.74 -12.81 7.86
C SER A 411 -3.84 -14.28 7.49
N VAL A 412 -5.03 -14.85 7.71
CA VAL A 412 -5.45 -16.15 7.17
C VAL A 412 -6.72 -16.01 6.34
N LEU A 413 -6.85 -16.84 5.31
CA LEU A 413 -8.12 -17.04 4.63
C LEU A 413 -8.87 -18.21 5.23
N ARG A 414 -10.08 -17.94 5.73
CA ARG A 414 -11.00 -18.98 6.24
C ARG A 414 -12.35 -18.89 5.58
N SER A 415 -12.92 -20.05 5.25
CA SER A 415 -14.28 -20.14 4.73
C SER A 415 -15.29 -20.15 5.87
N THR A 416 -16.15 -19.13 5.94
CA THR A 416 -17.35 -19.16 6.77
C THR A 416 -18.58 -19.21 5.89
N SER A 417 -19.41 -20.23 6.06
CA SER A 417 -20.62 -20.45 5.24
C SER A 417 -20.34 -20.54 3.73
N GLY A 418 -19.16 -21.06 3.34
CA GLY A 418 -18.78 -21.29 1.95
C GLY A 418 -18.07 -20.12 1.27
N VAL A 419 -17.87 -18.98 1.94
CA VAL A 419 -17.14 -17.82 1.40
C VAL A 419 -15.89 -17.56 2.23
N ALA A 420 -14.74 -17.48 1.57
CA ALA A 420 -13.46 -17.16 2.18
C ALA A 420 -13.36 -15.67 2.47
N ARG A 421 -13.01 -15.33 3.72
CA ARG A 421 -12.71 -13.96 4.15
C ARG A 421 -11.39 -13.93 4.88
N GLU A 422 -10.70 -12.80 4.74
CA GLU A 422 -9.46 -12.50 5.44
C GLU A 422 -9.74 -12.28 6.93
N ARG A 423 -8.93 -12.90 7.79
CA ARG A 423 -8.98 -12.76 9.24
C ARG A 423 -7.58 -12.60 9.78
N MET A 424 -7.42 -11.80 10.82
CA MET A 424 -6.11 -11.66 11.46
C MET A 424 -5.77 -12.88 12.34
N PHE A 425 -4.47 -13.12 12.50
CA PHE A 425 -3.92 -13.98 13.54
C PHE A 425 -2.79 -13.25 14.26
N VAL A 426 -2.56 -13.63 15.51
CA VAL A 426 -1.34 -13.28 16.25
C VAL A 426 -0.73 -14.55 16.84
N MET A 427 0.58 -14.71 16.71
CA MET A 427 1.33 -15.87 17.19
C MET A 427 2.61 -15.44 17.89
N ASN A 428 2.94 -16.03 19.04
CA ASN A 428 4.26 -15.86 19.66
C ASN A 428 5.17 -17.06 19.35
N LEU A 429 6.37 -16.82 18.82
CA LEU A 429 7.29 -17.90 18.44
C LEU A 429 7.83 -18.69 19.64
N ASP A 430 8.00 -18.05 20.79
CA ASP A 430 8.61 -18.68 21.96
C ASP A 430 7.60 -19.52 22.74
N THR A 431 6.40 -18.95 22.97
CA THR A 431 5.34 -19.61 23.75
C THR A 431 4.44 -20.50 22.91
N GLN A 432 4.47 -20.35 21.58
CA GLN A 432 3.54 -20.99 20.63
C GLN A 432 2.07 -20.60 20.87
N GLU A 433 1.82 -19.50 21.58
CA GLU A 433 0.48 -18.95 21.74
C GLU A 433 -0.03 -18.44 20.39
N LEU A 434 -1.24 -18.85 20.01
CA LEU A 434 -1.88 -18.49 18.73
C LEU A 434 -3.32 -18.06 18.97
N LYS A 435 -3.67 -16.85 18.52
CA LYS A 435 -5.02 -16.29 18.60
C LYS A 435 -5.53 -15.87 17.22
N PHE A 436 -6.85 -15.90 17.04
CA PHE A 436 -7.55 -15.37 15.85
C PHE A 436 -8.61 -14.35 16.28
N PRO A 437 -8.20 -13.10 16.58
CA PRO A 437 -9.13 -12.05 16.98
C PRO A 437 -10.27 -11.84 15.97
N GLU A 438 -11.47 -11.54 16.46
CA GLU A 438 -12.58 -11.09 15.62
C GLU A 438 -12.45 -9.58 15.35
N GLY A 439 -12.90 -9.13 14.16
CA GLY A 439 -13.01 -7.69 13.87
C GLY A 439 -14.25 -7.06 14.53
N PHE A 440 -14.69 -5.90 14.03
CA PHE A 440 -15.86 -5.17 14.54
C PHE A 440 -17.15 -6.02 14.60
N PHE A 441 -17.24 -7.06 13.77
CA PHE A 441 -18.25 -8.10 13.85
C PHE A 441 -17.66 -9.43 13.35
N LYS A 442 -18.27 -10.55 13.76
CA LYS A 442 -17.77 -11.92 13.51
C LYS A 442 -17.40 -12.28 12.06
N SER A 443 -18.04 -11.63 11.09
CA SER A 443 -17.81 -11.85 9.65
C SER A 443 -17.03 -10.72 8.96
N ALA A 444 -16.49 -9.77 9.72
CA ALA A 444 -15.70 -8.68 9.19
C ALA A 444 -14.41 -9.24 8.57
N GLY A 445 -14.07 -8.76 7.38
CA GLY A 445 -12.72 -8.90 6.86
C GLY A 445 -11.77 -8.05 7.69
N VAL A 446 -10.61 -8.61 8.07
CA VAL A 446 -9.57 -7.89 8.84
C VAL A 446 -8.24 -8.08 8.13
N SER A 447 -7.58 -6.99 7.78
CA SER A 447 -6.24 -6.95 7.18
C SER A 447 -5.31 -6.21 8.13
N VAL A 448 -4.27 -6.89 8.59
CA VAL A 448 -3.23 -6.31 9.46
C VAL A 448 -2.17 -5.61 8.61
N ASN A 449 -1.52 -4.59 9.18
CA ASN A 449 -0.41 -3.90 8.53
C ASN A 449 0.86 -3.88 9.38
N ALA A 450 0.77 -3.65 10.70
CA ALA A 450 1.94 -3.52 11.57
C ALA A 450 1.67 -3.97 13.01
N ILE A 451 2.76 -4.17 13.76
CA ILE A 451 2.78 -4.46 15.20
C ILE A 451 3.98 -3.76 15.86
N ASN A 452 3.78 -3.15 17.03
CA ASN A 452 4.88 -2.56 17.80
C ASN A 452 5.31 -3.43 19.01
N ASN A 453 6.36 -3.01 19.72
CA ASN A 453 6.88 -3.71 20.91
C ASN A 453 5.97 -3.62 22.15
N ASN A 454 4.89 -2.83 22.10
CA ASN A 454 3.83 -2.86 23.12
C ASN A 454 2.74 -3.92 22.82
N ASN A 455 2.99 -4.80 21.84
CA ASN A 455 2.08 -5.86 21.39
C ASN A 455 0.72 -5.30 20.90
N ILE A 456 0.77 -4.14 20.26
CA ILE A 456 -0.40 -3.50 19.63
C ILE A 456 -0.29 -3.69 18.13
N VAL A 457 -1.32 -4.30 17.55
CA VAL A 457 -1.49 -4.53 16.11
C VAL A 457 -2.40 -3.47 15.53
N VAL A 458 -2.06 -2.95 14.36
CA VAL A 458 -2.89 -1.99 13.62
C VAL A 458 -3.15 -2.45 12.18
N GLY A 459 -4.22 -1.93 11.58
CA GLY A 459 -4.59 -2.23 10.20
C GLY A 459 -5.93 -1.64 9.81
N LYS A 460 -6.68 -2.36 8.97
CA LYS A 460 -8.05 -2.03 8.58
C LYS A 460 -9.00 -3.21 8.73
N ALA A 461 -10.24 -2.92 9.08
CA ALA A 461 -11.30 -3.91 9.19
C ALA A 461 -12.62 -3.39 8.59
N GLU A 462 -13.42 -4.29 8.04
CA GLU A 462 -14.75 -3.94 7.51
C GLU A 462 -15.65 -3.39 8.64
N SER A 463 -16.17 -2.17 8.48
CA SER A 463 -16.96 -1.48 9.51
C SER A 463 -18.48 -1.59 9.31
N GLU A 464 -18.93 -2.12 8.17
CA GLU A 464 -20.35 -2.23 7.85
C GLU A 464 -20.79 -3.66 7.50
N VAL A 465 -21.98 -4.04 7.96
CA VAL A 465 -22.62 -5.32 7.62
C VAL A 465 -23.55 -5.13 6.42
N THR A 466 -22.99 -5.00 5.22
CA THR A 466 -23.75 -4.92 3.97
C THR A 466 -23.68 -6.24 3.18
N SER A 467 -24.61 -6.43 2.24
CA SER A 467 -24.55 -7.51 1.25
C SER A 467 -23.61 -7.19 0.08
N GLU A 468 -22.94 -6.04 0.11
CA GLU A 468 -22.05 -5.60 -0.96
C GLU A 468 -20.75 -6.42 -0.95
N THR A 469 -20.16 -6.57 -2.13
CA THR A 469 -18.90 -7.30 -2.33
C THR A 469 -17.69 -6.51 -1.82
N SER A 470 -17.78 -5.18 -1.82
CA SER A 470 -16.82 -4.26 -1.21
C SER A 470 -17.51 -3.56 -0.06
N ARG A 471 -16.93 -3.62 1.13
CA ARG A 471 -17.44 -2.96 2.33
C ARG A 471 -16.52 -1.82 2.72
N GLN A 472 -17.07 -0.79 3.35
CA GLN A 472 -16.24 0.26 3.94
C GLN A 472 -15.33 -0.33 5.03
N THR A 473 -14.15 0.27 5.17
CA THR A 473 -13.19 -0.11 6.21
C THR A 473 -12.93 1.06 7.15
N SER A 474 -12.75 0.75 8.42
CA SER A 474 -12.20 1.66 9.42
C SER A 474 -10.81 1.20 9.83
N ALA A 475 -9.98 2.15 10.26
CA ALA A 475 -8.71 1.87 10.90
C ALA A 475 -8.95 1.23 12.29
N PHE A 476 -8.23 0.15 12.61
CA PHE A 476 -8.36 -0.51 13.91
C PHE A 476 -7.05 -0.56 14.68
N MET A 477 -7.20 -0.75 15.99
CA MET A 477 -6.14 -1.12 16.92
C MET A 477 -6.55 -2.38 17.69
N TYR A 478 -5.62 -3.32 17.85
CA TYR A 478 -5.81 -4.52 18.67
C TYR A 478 -4.65 -4.69 19.65
N ASN A 479 -4.95 -4.77 20.95
CA ASN A 479 -3.94 -5.06 21.98
C ASN A 479 -3.99 -6.56 22.35
N ILE A 480 -2.86 -7.27 22.22
CA ILE A 480 -2.79 -8.73 22.41
C ILE A 480 -3.04 -9.14 23.87
N GLU A 481 -2.67 -8.31 24.84
CA GLU A 481 -2.78 -8.60 26.27
C GLU A 481 -4.20 -8.41 26.79
N SER A 482 -4.82 -7.26 26.49
CA SER A 482 -6.18 -6.96 26.90
C SER A 482 -7.24 -7.58 25.99
N GLU A 483 -6.82 -8.05 24.82
CA GLU A 483 -7.67 -8.55 23.73
C GLU A 483 -8.71 -7.53 23.23
N ALA A 484 -8.49 -6.24 23.50
CA ALA A 484 -9.35 -5.16 23.05
C ALA A 484 -9.13 -4.88 21.55
N PHE A 485 -10.21 -4.96 20.76
CA PHE A 485 -10.26 -4.56 19.36
C PHE A 485 -11.08 -3.27 19.24
N VAL A 486 -10.46 -2.19 18.78
CA VAL A 486 -10.99 -0.83 18.87
C VAL A 486 -10.97 -0.14 17.51
N ASP A 487 -12.02 0.61 17.16
CA ASP A 487 -12.04 1.50 15.99
C ASP A 487 -11.27 2.77 16.37
N LEU A 488 -10.25 3.14 15.59
CA LEU A 488 -9.46 4.34 15.88
C LEU A 488 -10.28 5.63 15.73
N ASN A 489 -11.39 5.62 14.97
CA ASN A 489 -12.30 6.75 14.90
C ASN A 489 -13.02 7.01 16.24
N ASP A 490 -13.17 5.99 17.10
CA ASP A 490 -13.74 6.16 18.44
C ASP A 490 -12.74 6.76 19.44
N LEU A 491 -11.46 6.87 19.05
CA LEU A 491 -10.39 7.35 19.93
C LEU A 491 -9.96 8.79 19.65
N VAL A 492 -10.51 9.43 18.63
CA VAL A 492 -10.23 10.81 18.24
C VAL A 492 -11.42 11.73 18.58
N ALA A 493 -11.24 13.04 18.43
CA ALA A 493 -12.29 14.02 18.75
C ALA A 493 -13.54 13.84 17.87
N CYS A 494 -14.73 14.02 18.45
CA CYS A 494 -16.01 13.81 17.77
C CYS A 494 -16.25 14.77 16.59
N ASP A 495 -15.62 15.95 16.61
CA ASP A 495 -15.68 16.95 15.53
C ASP A 495 -14.50 16.85 14.55
N SER A 496 -13.77 15.74 14.57
CA SER A 496 -12.69 15.46 13.63
C SER A 496 -13.17 15.55 12.17
N GLU A 497 -12.47 16.37 11.38
CA GLU A 497 -12.68 16.47 9.93
C GLU A 497 -12.13 15.24 9.16
N TYR A 498 -11.42 14.34 9.87
CA TYR A 498 -10.76 13.16 9.31
C TYR A 498 -11.56 11.90 9.65
N THR A 499 -11.88 11.10 8.63
CA THR A 499 -12.34 9.71 8.80
C THR A 499 -11.17 8.76 8.56
N LEU A 500 -10.72 8.04 9.60
CA LEU A 500 -9.62 7.10 9.53
C LEU A 500 -10.07 5.79 8.86
N VAL A 501 -9.48 5.46 7.71
CA VAL A 501 -9.88 4.30 6.90
C VAL A 501 -8.91 3.12 7.00
N GLU A 502 -7.65 3.38 7.34
CA GLU A 502 -6.60 2.37 7.48
C GLU A 502 -5.47 2.92 8.35
N ALA A 503 -5.11 2.21 9.42
CA ALA A 503 -3.84 2.41 10.10
C ALA A 503 -2.75 1.63 9.35
N VAL A 504 -1.70 2.32 8.92
CA VAL A 504 -0.66 1.76 8.06
C VAL A 504 0.48 1.22 8.90
N ASP A 505 0.94 1.99 9.89
CA ASP A 505 2.09 1.60 10.71
C ASP A 505 2.02 2.21 12.11
N ILE A 506 2.73 1.61 13.07
CA ILE A 506 2.75 1.99 14.49
C ILE A 506 4.16 1.83 15.08
N ASN A 507 4.64 2.86 15.78
CA ASN A 507 5.94 2.80 16.47
C ASN A 507 5.80 2.43 17.96
N ASP A 508 6.92 2.28 18.67
CA ASP A 508 6.94 1.87 20.09
C ASP A 508 6.45 2.96 21.05
N ASN A 509 6.31 4.19 20.59
CA ASN A 509 5.66 5.28 21.33
C ASN A 509 4.12 5.23 21.20
N ASN A 510 3.58 4.23 20.48
CA ASN A 510 2.17 4.13 20.09
C ASN A 510 1.69 5.28 19.19
N GLU A 511 2.61 5.93 18.49
CA GLU A 511 2.25 6.87 17.42
C GLU A 511 1.89 6.04 16.17
N ILE A 512 0.82 6.43 15.49
CA ILE A 512 0.30 5.69 14.34
C ILE A 512 0.31 6.61 13.14
N ILE A 513 0.77 6.11 11.99
CA ILE A 513 0.50 6.77 10.72
C ILE A 513 -0.65 6.06 10.00
N ALA A 514 -1.63 6.84 9.56
CA ALA A 514 -2.88 6.34 9.01
C ALA A 514 -3.26 7.07 7.71
N ASN A 515 -4.06 6.40 6.89
CA ASN A 515 -4.77 7.02 5.77
C ASN A 515 -6.14 7.49 6.27
N ALA A 516 -6.48 8.74 5.98
CA ALA A 516 -7.74 9.36 6.34
C ALA A 516 -8.43 9.95 5.10
N ARG A 517 -9.76 9.87 5.07
CA ARG A 517 -10.58 10.60 4.09
C ARG A 517 -10.92 11.97 4.66
N ILE A 518 -10.76 13.00 3.83
CA ILE A 518 -11.15 14.38 4.12
C ILE A 518 -11.87 14.99 2.92
N LYS A 519 -12.58 16.10 3.15
CA LYS A 519 -13.01 17.01 2.09
C LYS A 519 -11.94 18.07 1.88
N SER A 520 -11.50 18.26 0.65
CA SER A 520 -10.53 19.29 0.30
C SER A 520 -10.97 20.09 -0.92
N THR A 521 -10.44 21.29 -1.07
CA THR A 521 -10.61 22.09 -2.29
C THR A 521 -9.92 21.40 -3.47
N SER A 522 -10.65 21.26 -4.58
CA SER A 522 -10.12 20.79 -5.86
C SER A 522 -9.07 21.76 -6.38
N LYS A 523 -7.97 21.24 -6.91
CA LYS A 523 -6.85 22.01 -7.44
C LYS A 523 -6.48 21.51 -8.83
N TYR A 524 -6.06 22.42 -9.70
CA TYR A 524 -5.37 22.08 -10.94
C TYR A 524 -4.07 21.34 -10.63
N VAL A 525 -3.49 20.66 -11.62
CA VAL A 525 -2.18 20.01 -11.45
C VAL A 525 -1.01 21.00 -11.30
N THR A 526 -1.28 22.31 -11.38
CA THR A 526 -0.36 23.39 -10.95
C THR A 526 -0.41 23.67 -9.43
N GLY A 527 -1.39 23.11 -8.71
CA GLY A 527 -1.62 23.36 -7.28
C GLY A 527 -2.53 24.57 -6.99
N VAL A 528 -2.95 25.30 -8.02
CA VAL A 528 -3.89 26.42 -7.93
C VAL A 528 -5.32 25.90 -7.72
N ASP A 529 -6.09 26.56 -6.85
CA ASP A 529 -7.48 26.18 -6.57
C ASP A 529 -8.35 26.26 -7.83
N PHE A 530 -9.14 25.22 -8.06
CA PHE A 530 -10.09 25.19 -9.15
C PHE A 530 -11.31 26.06 -8.81
N ILE A 531 -11.53 27.09 -9.62
CA ILE A 531 -12.68 28.00 -9.52
C ILE A 531 -13.62 27.72 -10.68
N ASN A 532 -14.87 27.36 -10.37
CA ASN A 532 -15.89 27.07 -11.38
C ASN A 532 -16.43 28.35 -12.05
N SER A 533 -17.33 28.19 -13.03
CA SER A 533 -17.93 29.33 -13.76
C SER A 533 -18.74 30.30 -12.90
N ASN A 534 -19.12 29.92 -11.68
CA ASN A 534 -19.83 30.76 -10.72
C ASN A 534 -18.88 31.55 -9.81
N GLY A 535 -17.56 31.34 -9.92
CA GLY A 535 -16.57 31.96 -9.03
C GLY A 535 -16.40 31.24 -7.70
N GLU A 536 -16.82 29.97 -7.59
CA GLU A 536 -16.79 29.18 -6.36
C GLU A 536 -15.75 28.05 -6.46
N THR A 537 -15.12 27.72 -5.33
CA THR A 537 -14.28 26.53 -5.19
C THR A 537 -15.12 25.26 -5.16
N VAL A 538 -14.59 24.17 -5.70
CA VAL A 538 -15.25 22.85 -5.67
C VAL A 538 -14.58 21.98 -4.62
N GLU A 539 -15.36 21.38 -3.71
CA GLU A 539 -14.86 20.37 -2.78
C GLU A 539 -14.85 18.98 -3.41
N ILE A 540 -13.84 18.19 -3.08
CA ILE A 540 -13.68 16.78 -3.45
C ILE A 540 -13.32 15.96 -2.22
N ASP A 541 -13.74 14.70 -2.20
CA ASP A 541 -13.24 13.72 -1.22
C ASP A 541 -11.85 13.26 -1.65
N THR A 542 -10.86 13.40 -0.78
CA THR A 542 -9.50 12.93 -1.01
C THR A 542 -8.98 12.09 0.15
N VAL A 543 -7.89 11.37 -0.09
CA VAL A 543 -7.16 10.61 0.93
C VAL A 543 -5.86 11.34 1.26
N VAL A 544 -5.61 11.49 2.56
CA VAL A 544 -4.39 12.07 3.10
C VAL A 544 -3.77 11.17 4.16
N ALA A 545 -2.44 11.24 4.26
CA ALA A 545 -1.72 10.67 5.38
C ALA A 545 -1.84 11.56 6.62
N VAL A 546 -2.09 10.95 7.77
CA VAL A 546 -2.15 11.63 9.08
C VAL A 546 -1.33 10.87 10.12
N LYS A 547 -0.77 11.58 11.08
CA LYS A 547 -0.18 11.05 12.30
C LYS A 547 -1.19 11.10 13.42
N LEU A 548 -1.30 10.03 14.20
CA LEU A 548 -2.03 9.97 15.46
C LEU A 548 -1.02 9.93 16.61
N ASP A 549 -1.12 10.91 17.50
CA ASP A 549 -0.30 11.00 18.72
C ASP A 549 -1.16 10.62 19.95
N PRO A 550 -0.71 9.70 20.82
CA PRO A 550 -1.46 9.35 22.01
C PRO A 550 -1.49 10.53 23.00
N ILE A 551 -2.66 10.81 23.56
CA ILE A 551 -2.86 11.86 24.55
C ILE A 551 -2.69 11.28 25.96
N ALA A 552 -1.75 11.83 26.72
CA ALA A 552 -1.52 11.41 28.09
C ALA A 552 -2.77 11.64 28.97
N ASN A 553 -3.32 10.55 29.52
CA ASN A 553 -4.59 10.54 30.26
C ASN A 553 -5.80 10.99 29.43
N GLY A 554 -5.75 10.81 28.11
CA GLY A 554 -6.92 10.97 27.25
C GLY A 554 -8.02 9.99 27.65
N GLU A 555 -9.26 10.43 27.53
CA GLU A 555 -10.45 9.61 27.71
C GLU A 555 -11.25 9.60 26.39
N VAL A 556 -11.96 8.51 26.13
CA VAL A 556 -12.87 8.41 24.98
C VAL A 556 -13.95 9.47 25.11
N GLU A 557 -14.01 10.37 24.13
CA GLU A 557 -15.02 11.41 24.08
C GLU A 557 -16.41 10.80 23.93
N GLN A 558 -17.38 11.32 24.68
CA GLN A 558 -18.77 10.87 24.60
C GLN A 558 -19.48 11.67 23.50
N CYS A 559 -19.37 11.21 22.25
CA CYS A 559 -20.04 11.85 21.12
C CYS A 559 -21.57 11.81 21.30
N GLU A 560 -22.23 12.96 21.21
CA GLU A 560 -23.69 13.02 21.19
C GLU A 560 -24.20 12.41 19.89
N ILE A 561 -24.79 11.20 19.96
CA ILE A 561 -25.47 10.59 18.81
C ILE A 561 -26.79 11.35 18.56
N PRO A 562 -26.97 11.99 17.38
CA PRO A 562 -28.22 12.62 17.00
C PRO A 562 -29.41 11.65 17.16
N GLU A 563 -30.59 12.15 17.59
CA GLU A 563 -31.74 11.28 17.88
C GLU A 563 -32.20 10.43 16.69
N ASP A 564 -31.93 10.89 15.46
CA ASP A 564 -32.24 10.23 14.20
C ASP A 564 -31.21 9.17 13.76
N GLU A 565 -30.03 9.13 14.38
CA GLU A 565 -28.97 8.14 14.14
C GLU A 565 -28.85 7.10 15.26
N ARG A 566 -29.63 7.24 16.33
CA ARG A 566 -29.69 6.21 17.39
C ARG A 566 -30.22 4.90 16.79
N PRO A 567 -29.52 3.77 16.94
CA PRO A 567 -30.01 2.49 16.45
C PRO A 567 -31.37 2.20 17.08
N PHE A 568 -32.38 1.90 16.25
CA PHE A 568 -33.71 1.53 16.73
C PHE A 568 -33.61 0.36 17.71
N GLU A 569 -33.80 0.65 19.00
CA GLU A 569 -33.94 -0.37 20.01
C GLU A 569 -35.22 -1.16 19.70
N ARG A 570 -35.07 -2.35 19.11
CA ARG A 570 -36.20 -3.29 18.96
C ARG A 570 -36.57 -3.75 20.37
N SER A 571 -37.49 -3.03 21.00
CA SER A 571 -38.20 -3.52 22.18
C SER A 571 -38.92 -4.81 21.79
N GLY A 572 -38.26 -5.94 22.05
CA GLY A 572 -38.90 -7.24 22.00
C GLY A 572 -40.06 -7.18 22.97
N ALA A 573 -41.29 -7.26 22.45
CA ALA A 573 -42.48 -7.27 23.27
C ALA A 573 -42.33 -8.36 24.35
N ALA A 574 -42.10 -7.94 25.60
CA ALA A 574 -42.21 -8.83 26.74
C ALA A 574 -43.65 -9.32 26.77
N MET A 575 -43.86 -10.52 26.24
CA MET A 575 -45.15 -11.17 26.19
C MET A 575 -45.54 -11.49 27.64
N SER A 576 -46.27 -10.56 28.25
CA SER A 576 -46.83 -10.72 29.58
C SER A 576 -47.57 -12.06 29.65
N TRP A 577 -47.22 -12.90 30.62
CA TRP A 577 -47.86 -14.19 30.94
C TRP A 577 -49.41 -14.18 30.87
N PHE A 578 -50.04 -13.01 31.04
CA PHE A 578 -51.48 -12.82 30.86
C PHE A 578 -51.99 -12.98 29.42
N SER A 579 -51.19 -12.70 28.38
CA SER A 579 -51.61 -12.87 26.97
C SER A 579 -51.55 -14.35 26.52
N GLY A 580 -50.73 -15.19 27.17
CA GLY A 580 -50.73 -16.64 26.97
C GLY A 580 -51.98 -17.34 27.52
N ALA A 581 -52.55 -16.84 28.63
CA ALA A 581 -53.78 -17.39 29.22
C ALA A 581 -55.03 -17.11 28.37
N LEU A 582 -55.06 -15.99 27.64
CA LEU A 582 -56.20 -15.61 26.78
C LEU A 582 -56.31 -16.51 25.54
N LEU A 583 -55.17 -16.97 24.99
CA LEU A 583 -55.12 -17.88 23.84
C LEU A 583 -55.42 -19.34 24.22
N ALA A 584 -55.08 -19.77 25.44
CA ALA A 584 -55.46 -21.10 25.96
C ALA A 584 -56.97 -21.22 26.26
N GLY A 585 -57.60 -20.13 26.72
CA GLY A 585 -59.05 -20.10 27.00
C GLY A 585 -59.92 -20.23 25.74
N LEU A 586 -59.49 -19.66 24.61
CA LEU A 586 -60.21 -19.72 23.33
C LEU A 586 -60.09 -21.09 22.63
N ALA A 587 -59.03 -21.86 22.92
CA ALA A 587 -58.88 -23.23 22.40
C ALA A 587 -59.77 -24.26 23.13
N LEU A 588 -60.11 -24.03 24.40
CA LEU A 588 -60.96 -24.93 25.19
C LEU A 588 -62.46 -24.75 24.92
N PHE A 589 -62.91 -23.59 24.44
CA PHE A 589 -64.30 -23.36 24.04
C PHE A 589 -64.64 -23.87 22.63
N ARG A 590 -63.64 -24.18 21.79
CA ARG A 590 -63.85 -24.74 20.44
C ARG A 590 -63.91 -26.27 20.40
N ARG A 591 -63.58 -26.97 21.50
CA ARG A 591 -63.56 -28.45 21.57
C ARG A 591 -64.75 -29.11 22.30
N ARG A 592 -65.74 -28.34 22.77
CA ARG A 592 -66.93 -28.89 23.48
C ARG A 592 -68.25 -28.87 22.70
N ARG A 593 -68.24 -28.72 21.37
CA ARG A 593 -69.48 -28.65 20.57
C ARG A 593 -69.70 -29.71 19.49
N ASN A 594 -69.02 -30.86 19.55
CA ASN A 594 -69.36 -32.01 18.69
C ASN A 594 -69.08 -33.35 19.39
N VAL A 595 -69.95 -33.78 20.31
CA VAL A 595 -70.21 -35.20 20.60
C VAL A 595 -71.68 -35.35 21.04
N SER A 596 -72.39 -36.30 20.40
CA SER A 596 -73.65 -36.96 20.79
C SER A 596 -74.98 -36.50 20.16
N LYS A 597 -75.40 -37.34 19.19
CA LYS A 597 -76.73 -37.67 18.65
C LYS A 597 -77.36 -36.76 17.60
#